data_AF-A0A954QLV7-F1
#
_entry.id   AF-A0A954QLV7-F1
#
_cell.length_a   1.000
_cell.length_b   1.000
_cell.length_c   1.000
_cell.angle_alpha   90.00
_cell.angle_beta   90.00
_cell.angle_gamma   90.00
#
_symmetry.space_group_name_H-M   'P 1'
#
loop_
_entity.id
_entity.type
_entity.pdbx_description
1 polymer ?
#
loop_
_entity_poly.entity_id
_entity_poly.type
_entity_poly.pdbx_seq_one_letter_code
_entity_poly.pdbx_strand_id
1 'polypeptide(L)'
;WRYVPREPGDTSAVGWQIMALKSGRMAYLQVDPGVFVGATRFLDSVQTDSGAAYGYKDPGDRLSTTAIGLLCRMYLGWSREEPALRRGVERVSKSGPSKVDMYYNYYATQVMRHYEGPAWDKWNKEMRDFLVQSQETKGHESGSWHMGSGHAADTGGRLYNTALATMVLEVYYRHMPLYRKQATEDDFEL
;
A
#
# COMPACT_ATOMS: atom_id res chain seq x y z
N TRP A 1 -7.61 14.45 -3.39
CA TRP A 1 -8.78 13.58 -3.11
C TRP A 1 -8.99 13.48 -1.60
N ARG A 2 -10.25 13.50 -1.15
CA ARG A 2 -10.66 13.27 0.24
C ARG A 2 -12.12 12.81 0.29
N TYR A 3 -12.68 12.68 1.50
CA TYR A 3 -14.01 12.13 1.76
C TYR A 3 -15.18 13.00 1.28
N VAL A 4 -14.97 14.32 1.13
CA VAL A 4 -15.96 15.22 0.51
C VAL A 4 -15.31 16.18 -0.50
N PRO A 5 -16.07 16.73 -1.47
CA PRO A 5 -15.52 17.64 -2.47
C PRO A 5 -14.91 18.91 -1.86
N ARG A 6 -13.86 19.42 -2.52
CA ARG A 6 -13.14 20.67 -2.18
C ARG A 6 -12.36 20.67 -0.87
N GLU A 7 -12.20 19.53 -0.21
CA GLU A 7 -11.26 19.42 0.90
C GLU A 7 -9.81 19.27 0.42
N PRO A 8 -8.83 19.77 1.20
CA PRO A 8 -7.41 19.45 1.00
C PRO A 8 -7.23 17.93 1.00
N GLY A 9 -6.43 17.39 0.08
CA GLY A 9 -6.23 15.95 -0.05
C GLY A 9 -5.52 15.32 1.15
N ASP A 10 -5.69 14.01 1.30
CA ASP A 10 -4.90 13.22 2.25
C ASP A 10 -4.31 11.96 1.59
N THR A 11 -3.24 11.45 2.18
CA THR A 11 -2.47 10.32 1.64
C THR A 11 -3.28 9.03 1.58
N SER A 12 -4.21 8.80 2.52
CA SER A 12 -5.05 7.60 2.53
C SER A 12 -6.02 7.57 1.35
N ALA A 13 -6.74 8.65 1.13
CA ALA A 13 -7.65 8.79 0.00
C ALA A 13 -6.88 8.75 -1.33
N VAL A 14 -5.71 9.41 -1.41
CA VAL A 14 -4.86 9.38 -2.61
C VAL A 14 -4.41 7.95 -2.95
N GLY A 15 -4.03 7.15 -1.95
CA GLY A 15 -3.69 5.74 -2.14
C GLY A 15 -4.76 4.94 -2.88
N TRP A 16 -6.01 5.02 -2.40
CA TRP A 16 -7.13 4.32 -3.03
C TRP A 16 -7.39 4.80 -4.46
N GLN A 17 -7.35 6.12 -4.69
CA GLN A 17 -7.61 6.68 -6.01
C GLN A 17 -6.52 6.28 -7.02
N ILE A 18 -5.25 6.26 -6.63
CA ILE A 18 -4.16 5.83 -7.52
C ILE A 18 -4.27 4.34 -7.86
N MET A 19 -4.59 3.48 -6.90
CA MET A 19 -4.85 2.06 -7.17
C MET A 19 -6.02 1.86 -8.14
N ALA A 20 -7.11 2.61 -7.95
CA ALA A 20 -8.28 2.54 -8.83
C ALA A 20 -7.94 3.03 -10.25
N LEU A 21 -7.25 4.16 -10.38
CA LEU A 21 -6.83 4.72 -11.67
C LEU A 21 -5.84 3.81 -12.41
N LYS A 22 -4.88 3.21 -11.70
CA LYS A 22 -3.96 2.23 -12.29
C LYS A 22 -4.73 1.02 -12.82
N SER A 23 -5.65 0.48 -12.02
CA SER A 23 -6.52 -0.64 -12.43
C SER A 23 -7.40 -0.27 -13.62
N GLY A 24 -7.95 0.94 -13.65
CA GLY A 24 -8.71 1.48 -14.76
C GLY A 24 -7.90 1.55 -16.05
N ARG A 25 -6.67 2.07 -16.01
CA ARG A 25 -5.79 2.13 -17.19
C ARG A 25 -5.43 0.74 -17.71
N MET A 26 -5.20 -0.24 -16.81
CA MET A 26 -5.01 -1.64 -17.21
C MET A 26 -6.25 -2.24 -17.89
N ALA A 27 -7.43 -1.68 -17.63
CA ALA A 27 -8.68 -1.99 -18.32
C ALA A 27 -8.99 -1.00 -19.47
N TYR A 28 -7.98 -0.31 -20.01
CA TYR A 28 -8.06 0.64 -21.12
C TYR A 28 -8.87 1.93 -20.86
N LEU A 29 -9.20 2.23 -19.60
CA LEU A 29 -9.80 3.50 -19.23
C LEU A 29 -8.83 4.64 -19.52
N GLN A 30 -9.29 5.61 -20.32
CA GLN A 30 -8.53 6.83 -20.59
C GLN A 30 -8.66 7.77 -19.39
N VAL A 31 -7.51 8.12 -18.82
CA VAL A 31 -7.41 9.04 -17.69
C VAL A 31 -6.53 10.21 -18.13
N ASP A 32 -6.99 11.43 -17.88
CA ASP A 32 -6.23 12.65 -18.14
C ASP A 32 -4.84 12.57 -17.45
N PRO A 33 -3.73 12.69 -18.21
CA PRO A 33 -2.37 12.70 -17.64
C PRO A 33 -2.15 13.73 -16.54
N GLY A 34 -2.86 14.86 -16.57
CA GLY A 34 -2.81 15.90 -15.55
C GLY A 34 -3.21 15.41 -14.15
N VAL A 35 -4.00 14.34 -14.07
CA VAL A 35 -4.36 13.69 -12.79
C VAL A 35 -3.13 13.09 -12.11
N PHE A 36 -2.24 12.43 -12.87
CA PHE A 36 -1.02 11.84 -12.33
C PHE A 36 0.01 12.89 -11.96
N VAL A 37 0.10 13.98 -12.72
CA VAL A 37 0.92 15.15 -12.36
C VAL A 37 0.43 15.75 -11.03
N GLY A 38 -0.89 15.90 -10.87
CA GLY A 38 -1.50 16.37 -9.63
C GLY A 38 -1.21 15.45 -8.44
N ALA A 39 -1.26 14.13 -8.65
CA ALA A 39 -0.93 13.14 -7.63
C ALA A 39 0.54 13.20 -7.21
N THR A 40 1.47 13.32 -8.16
CA THR A 40 2.90 13.52 -7.90
C THR A 40 3.13 14.77 -7.06
N ARG A 41 2.55 15.91 -7.45
CA ARG A 41 2.66 17.17 -6.70
C ARG A 41 2.11 17.06 -5.28
N PHE A 42 1.00 16.36 -5.10
CA PHE A 42 0.46 16.10 -3.76
C PHE A 42 1.45 15.27 -2.93
N LEU A 43 1.96 14.17 -3.48
CA LEU A 43 2.94 13.33 -2.77
C LEU A 43 4.20 14.10 -2.41
N ASP A 44 4.69 14.98 -3.31
CA ASP A 44 5.81 15.88 -3.04
C ASP A 44 5.52 16.83 -1.87
N SER A 45 4.27 17.27 -1.71
CA SER A 45 3.86 18.21 -0.65
C SER A 45 3.79 17.58 0.75
N VAL A 46 3.65 16.26 0.84
CA VAL A 46 3.52 15.51 2.11
C VAL A 46 4.71 14.60 2.38
N GLN A 47 5.74 14.62 1.54
CA GLN A 47 6.93 13.78 1.72
C GLN A 47 7.95 14.37 2.68
N THR A 48 8.77 13.50 3.25
CA THR A 48 10.02 13.80 3.96
C THR A 48 11.13 12.86 3.45
N ASP A 49 12.38 13.09 3.87
CA ASP A 49 13.54 12.25 3.48
C ASP A 49 13.64 12.07 1.95
N SER A 50 13.43 13.18 1.23
CA SER A 50 13.43 13.22 -0.25
C SER A 50 12.56 12.14 -0.89
N GLY A 51 11.37 11.87 -0.33
CA GLY A 51 10.41 10.91 -0.89
C GLY A 51 10.51 9.49 -0.36
N ALA A 52 11.39 9.24 0.63
CA ALA A 52 11.45 7.96 1.31
C ALA A 52 10.41 7.79 2.43
N ALA A 53 9.72 8.87 2.81
CA ALA A 53 8.70 8.87 3.85
C ALA A 53 7.59 9.89 3.58
N TYR A 54 6.41 9.65 4.13
CA TYR A 54 5.21 10.44 3.82
C TYR A 54 4.34 10.66 5.06
N GLY A 55 3.77 11.86 5.17
CA GLY A 55 2.75 12.22 6.16
C GLY A 55 1.33 12.10 5.62
N TYR A 56 0.35 12.53 6.41
CA TYR A 56 -1.08 12.34 6.10
C TYR A 56 -1.67 13.50 5.29
N LYS A 57 -1.52 14.74 5.76
CA LYS A 57 -1.92 15.97 5.06
C LYS A 57 -0.77 16.98 4.93
N ASP A 58 0.20 16.85 5.83
CA ASP A 58 1.40 17.65 5.94
C ASP A 58 2.61 16.71 5.91
N PRO A 59 3.84 17.20 5.65
CA PRO A 59 5.04 16.40 5.73
C PRO A 59 5.15 15.61 7.03
N GLY A 60 5.50 14.33 6.91
CA GLY A 60 5.68 13.42 8.04
C GLY A 60 6.28 12.09 7.62
N ASP A 61 6.33 11.14 8.54
CA ASP A 61 7.06 9.88 8.37
C ASP A 61 6.35 8.65 8.97
N ARG A 62 5.05 8.76 9.22
CA ARG A 62 4.24 7.65 9.74
C ARG A 62 4.31 6.45 8.79
N LEU A 63 4.47 5.25 9.35
CA LEU A 63 4.66 4.02 8.56
C LEU A 63 3.51 3.72 7.59
N SER A 64 2.26 3.90 8.02
CA SER A 64 1.08 3.66 7.17
C SER A 64 1.04 4.60 5.97
N THR A 65 1.20 5.91 6.17
CA THR A 65 1.24 6.89 5.08
C THR A 65 2.49 6.73 4.22
N THR A 66 3.62 6.32 4.81
CA THR A 66 4.84 5.99 4.07
C THR A 66 4.63 4.81 3.13
N ALA A 67 4.03 3.71 3.60
CA ALA A 67 3.71 2.57 2.74
C ALA A 67 2.77 2.96 1.60
N ILE A 68 1.76 3.80 1.87
CA ILE A 68 0.84 4.31 0.84
C ILE A 68 1.57 5.18 -0.19
N GLY A 69 2.39 6.12 0.26
CA GLY A 69 3.14 7.03 -0.60
C GLY A 69 4.12 6.27 -1.50
N LEU A 70 4.86 5.30 -0.94
CA LEU A 70 5.76 4.45 -1.72
C LEU A 70 5.00 3.62 -2.77
N LEU A 71 3.86 3.01 -2.41
CA LEU A 71 3.04 2.27 -3.37
C LEU A 71 2.56 3.19 -4.51
N CYS A 72 2.10 4.40 -4.18
CA CYS A 72 1.68 5.37 -5.17
C CYS A 72 2.84 5.73 -6.11
N ARG A 73 4.05 5.95 -5.57
CA ARG A 73 5.24 6.23 -6.40
C ARG A 73 5.57 5.08 -7.35
N MET A 74 5.49 3.83 -6.90
CA MET A 74 5.67 2.66 -7.77
C MET A 74 4.65 2.67 -8.92
N TYR A 75 3.37 2.95 -8.63
CA TYR A 75 2.33 3.05 -9.66
C TYR A 75 2.43 4.29 -10.55
N LEU A 76 3.12 5.34 -10.10
CA LEU A 76 3.45 6.53 -10.87
C LEU A 76 4.76 6.39 -11.66
N GLY A 77 5.40 5.21 -11.65
CA GLY A 77 6.52 4.89 -12.52
C GLY A 77 7.91 4.94 -11.86
N TRP A 78 8.01 5.07 -10.54
CA TRP A 78 9.32 4.92 -9.88
C TRP A 78 9.89 3.51 -10.11
N SER A 79 11.09 3.48 -10.67
CA SER A 79 11.85 2.24 -10.82
C SER A 79 12.42 1.77 -9.47
N ARG A 80 12.82 0.51 -9.40
CA ARG A 80 13.44 -0.09 -8.21
C ARG A 80 14.79 0.55 -7.87
N GLU A 81 15.41 1.22 -8.83
CA GLU A 81 16.69 1.91 -8.72
C GLU A 81 16.58 3.26 -8.01
N GLU A 82 15.38 3.83 -7.93
CA GLU A 82 15.12 5.11 -7.29
C GLU A 82 15.62 5.10 -5.84
N PRO A 83 16.64 5.90 -5.49
CA PRO A 83 17.23 5.89 -4.16
C PRO A 83 16.22 6.16 -3.04
N ALA A 84 15.23 7.03 -3.27
CA ALA A 84 14.17 7.31 -2.31
C ALA A 84 13.29 6.08 -2.03
N LEU A 85 12.94 5.34 -3.09
CA LEU A 85 12.17 4.10 -2.97
C LEU A 85 12.93 3.05 -2.15
N ARG A 86 14.22 2.87 -2.43
CA ARG A 86 15.06 1.90 -1.71
C ARG A 86 15.11 2.19 -0.22
N ARG A 87 15.35 3.46 0.17
CA ARG A 87 15.35 3.89 1.58
C ARG A 87 14.00 3.68 2.24
N GLY A 88 12.91 4.03 1.55
CA GLY A 88 11.55 3.84 2.06
C GLY A 88 11.19 2.37 2.27
N VAL A 89 11.52 1.50 1.31
CA VAL A 89 11.31 0.05 1.43
C VAL A 89 12.16 -0.52 2.57
N GLU A 90 13.42 -0.11 2.70
CA GLU A 90 14.26 -0.53 3.83
C GLU A 90 13.64 -0.14 5.17
N ARG A 91 13.09 1.07 5.29
CA ARG A 91 12.38 1.54 6.48
C ARG A 91 11.20 0.64 6.82
N VAL A 92 10.31 0.37 5.86
CA VAL A 92 9.14 -0.51 6.06
C VAL A 92 9.57 -1.95 6.39
N SER A 93 10.62 -2.46 5.74
CA SER A 93 11.14 -3.82 5.97
C SER A 93 11.81 -3.99 7.34
N LYS A 94 12.44 -2.93 7.87
CA LYS A 94 12.96 -2.88 9.24
C LYS A 94 11.83 -2.87 10.27
N SER A 95 10.75 -2.15 10.01
CA SER A 95 9.58 -2.11 10.92
C SER A 95 8.79 -3.42 10.92
N GLY A 96 8.72 -4.11 9.79
CA GLY A 96 7.99 -5.37 9.64
C GLY A 96 6.47 -5.21 9.76
N PRO A 97 5.72 -6.33 9.77
CA PRO A 97 4.28 -6.34 9.96
C PRO A 97 3.84 -5.78 11.32
N SER A 98 2.75 -5.00 11.32
CA SER A 98 2.08 -4.58 12.54
C SER A 98 1.16 -5.67 13.07
N LYS A 99 1.10 -5.84 14.39
CA LYS A 99 0.15 -6.77 15.04
C LYS A 99 -1.25 -6.18 15.22
N VAL A 100 -1.41 -4.86 15.02
CA VAL A 100 -2.66 -4.14 15.32
C VAL A 100 -3.15 -3.25 14.17
N ASP A 101 -2.30 -2.96 13.18
CA ASP A 101 -2.63 -2.06 12.06
C ASP A 101 -2.70 -2.83 10.75
N MET A 102 -3.87 -3.41 10.46
CA MET A 102 -4.10 -4.10 9.19
C MET A 102 -4.09 -3.17 7.98
N TYR A 103 -4.40 -1.88 8.18
CA TYR A 103 -4.41 -0.92 7.08
C TYR A 103 -2.97 -0.65 6.61
N TYR A 104 -2.04 -0.45 7.54
CA TYR A 104 -0.61 -0.46 7.24
C TYR A 104 -0.18 -1.76 6.58
N ASN A 105 -0.52 -2.92 7.16
CA ASN A 105 -0.11 -4.22 6.62
C ASN A 105 -0.56 -4.41 5.17
N TYR A 106 -1.78 -3.99 4.84
CA TYR A 106 -2.31 -4.07 3.48
C TYR A 106 -1.46 -3.30 2.46
N TYR A 107 -1.13 -2.04 2.73
CA TYR A 107 -0.29 -1.25 1.83
C TYR A 107 1.17 -1.70 1.81
N ALA A 108 1.73 -1.98 2.99
CA ALA A 108 3.12 -2.42 3.11
C ALA A 108 3.35 -3.77 2.43
N THR A 109 2.38 -4.70 2.50
CA THR A 109 2.45 -5.97 1.78
C THR A 109 2.51 -5.75 0.27
N GLN A 110 1.72 -4.83 -0.28
CA GLN A 110 1.76 -4.50 -1.71
C GLN A 110 3.09 -3.86 -2.12
N VAL A 111 3.63 -2.95 -1.32
CA VAL A 111 4.97 -2.37 -1.53
C VAL A 111 6.02 -3.47 -1.58
N MET A 112 6.04 -4.35 -0.58
CA MET A 112 7.03 -5.44 -0.51
C MET A 112 6.85 -6.40 -1.68
N ARG A 113 5.61 -6.76 -2.01
CA ARG A 113 5.32 -7.64 -3.15
C ARG A 113 5.81 -7.07 -4.47
N HIS A 114 5.57 -5.79 -4.71
CA HIS A 114 6.04 -5.15 -5.94
C HIS A 114 7.57 -4.98 -5.97
N TYR A 115 8.20 -4.71 -4.83
CA TYR A 115 9.65 -4.55 -4.74
C TYR A 115 10.44 -5.87 -4.89
N GLU A 116 9.81 -7.00 -4.56
CA GLU A 116 10.37 -8.36 -4.64
C GLU A 116 11.70 -8.55 -3.84
N GLY A 117 12.32 -9.71 -4.03
CA GLY A 117 13.61 -10.08 -3.45
C GLY A 117 13.56 -10.30 -1.93
N PRO A 118 14.72 -10.16 -1.24
CA PRO A 118 14.81 -10.52 0.18
C PRO A 118 13.86 -9.75 1.10
N ALA A 119 13.50 -8.52 0.73
CA ALA A 119 12.52 -7.73 1.47
C ALA A 119 11.12 -8.36 1.43
N TRP A 120 10.69 -8.84 0.26
CA TRP A 120 9.45 -9.59 0.09
C TRP A 120 9.50 -10.93 0.83
N ASP A 121 10.57 -11.71 0.66
CA ASP A 121 10.65 -13.05 1.26
C ASP A 121 10.56 -13.00 2.79
N LYS A 122 11.27 -12.04 3.41
CA LYS A 122 11.17 -11.76 4.84
C LYS A 122 9.76 -11.34 5.24
N TRP A 123 9.22 -10.31 4.57
CA TRP A 123 7.90 -9.77 4.90
C TRP A 123 6.80 -10.83 4.78
N ASN A 124 6.76 -11.54 3.66
CA ASN A 124 5.72 -12.52 3.36
C ASN A 124 5.74 -13.67 4.37
N LYS A 125 6.92 -14.16 4.76
CA LYS A 125 7.04 -15.19 5.79
C LYS A 125 6.44 -14.72 7.11
N GLU A 126 6.86 -13.56 7.61
CA GLU A 126 6.37 -13.02 8.87
C GLU A 126 4.86 -12.72 8.84
N MET A 127 4.39 -12.06 7.78
CA MET A 127 2.99 -11.64 7.63
C MET A 127 2.05 -12.85 7.48
N ARG A 128 2.40 -13.81 6.62
CA ARG A 128 1.60 -15.04 6.42
C ARG A 128 1.50 -15.83 7.71
N ASP A 129 2.63 -16.10 8.36
CA ASP A 129 2.67 -16.91 9.58
C ASP A 129 1.87 -16.22 10.70
N PHE A 130 1.98 -14.89 10.82
CA PHE A 130 1.16 -14.11 11.75
C PHE A 130 -0.34 -14.24 11.47
N LEU A 131 -0.80 -14.07 10.22
CA LEU A 131 -2.23 -14.17 9.90
C LEU A 131 -2.75 -15.59 10.11
N VAL A 132 -2.03 -16.62 9.68
CA VAL A 132 -2.47 -18.02 9.88
C VAL A 132 -2.58 -18.35 11.38
N GLN A 133 -1.63 -17.90 12.20
CA GLN A 133 -1.66 -18.16 13.64
C GLN A 133 -2.72 -17.36 14.40
N SER A 134 -3.08 -16.18 13.90
CA SER A 134 -4.05 -15.28 14.56
C SER A 134 -5.49 -15.46 14.06
N GLN A 135 -5.73 -16.34 13.09
CA GLN A 135 -7.07 -16.61 12.59
C GLN A 135 -7.91 -17.29 13.69
N GLU A 136 -9.13 -16.80 13.90
CA GLU A 136 -10.06 -17.46 14.81
C GLU A 136 -10.41 -18.85 14.29
N THR A 137 -10.48 -19.83 15.20
CA THR A 137 -10.73 -21.25 14.86
C THR A 137 -11.97 -21.81 15.55
N LYS A 138 -12.69 -20.99 16.32
CA LYS A 138 -13.77 -21.45 17.19
C LYS A 138 -15.07 -20.67 16.97
N GLY A 139 -16.18 -21.40 17.06
CA GLY A 139 -17.53 -20.82 17.01
C GLY A 139 -17.82 -20.06 15.71
N HIS A 140 -18.73 -19.10 15.79
CA HIS A 140 -19.18 -18.30 14.65
C HIS A 140 -18.10 -17.35 14.08
N GLU A 141 -16.99 -17.14 14.79
CA GLU A 141 -15.90 -16.26 14.34
C GLU A 141 -14.84 -17.01 13.55
N SER A 142 -14.95 -18.34 13.45
CA SER A 142 -13.97 -19.18 12.75
C SER A 142 -13.72 -18.69 11.32
N GLY A 143 -12.45 -18.54 10.96
CA GLY A 143 -12.02 -18.03 9.66
C GLY A 143 -11.81 -16.50 9.61
N SER A 144 -12.13 -15.77 10.67
CA SER A 144 -12.02 -14.31 10.72
C SER A 144 -10.79 -13.81 11.50
N TRP A 145 -10.52 -12.50 11.39
CA TRP A 145 -9.49 -11.81 12.16
C TRP A 145 -10.06 -10.62 12.90
N HIS A 146 -9.59 -10.39 14.12
CA HIS A 146 -9.91 -9.20 14.91
C HIS A 146 -8.64 -8.69 15.60
N MET A 147 -8.01 -7.68 14.99
CA MET A 147 -6.75 -7.14 15.48
C MET A 147 -7.00 -6.08 16.54
N GLY A 148 -7.09 -6.50 17.81
CA GLY A 148 -7.02 -5.62 18.99
C GLY A 148 -7.73 -4.27 18.88
N SER A 149 -7.04 -3.19 19.28
CA SER A 149 -7.53 -1.81 19.26
C SER A 149 -6.84 -0.96 18.18
N GLY A 150 -7.47 0.15 17.78
CA GLY A 150 -6.97 1.08 16.77
C GLY A 150 -8.02 1.35 15.69
N HIS A 151 -7.84 2.41 14.91
CA HIS A 151 -8.86 2.94 13.97
C HIS A 151 -9.53 1.87 13.08
N ALA A 152 -8.74 0.90 12.59
CA ALA A 152 -9.21 -0.24 11.82
C ALA A 152 -10.20 -1.15 12.58
N ALA A 153 -9.87 -1.50 13.82
CA ALA A 153 -10.69 -2.35 14.68
C ALA A 153 -11.86 -1.58 15.32
N ASP A 154 -11.63 -0.33 15.72
CA ASP A 154 -12.62 0.48 16.44
C ASP A 154 -13.75 0.98 15.52
N THR A 155 -13.47 1.22 14.23
CA THR A 155 -14.48 1.68 13.26
C THR A 155 -14.95 0.57 12.33
N GLY A 156 -14.03 -0.22 11.77
CA GLY A 156 -14.33 -1.27 10.80
C GLY A 156 -14.58 -2.66 11.40
N GLY A 157 -14.11 -2.90 12.63
CA GLY A 157 -14.32 -4.15 13.36
C GLY A 157 -13.72 -5.39 12.69
N ARG A 158 -14.27 -6.54 13.08
CA ARG A 158 -13.85 -7.87 12.60
C ARG A 158 -13.99 -8.02 11.08
N LEU A 159 -15.06 -7.47 10.48
CA LEU A 159 -15.29 -7.56 9.04
C LEU A 159 -14.16 -6.89 8.24
N TYR A 160 -13.81 -5.66 8.63
CA TYR A 160 -12.73 -4.91 7.98
C TYR A 160 -11.37 -5.61 8.10
N ASN A 161 -11.02 -6.06 9.30
CA ASN A 161 -9.77 -6.80 9.53
C ASN A 161 -9.72 -8.09 8.71
N THR A 162 -10.84 -8.81 8.64
CA THR A 162 -10.94 -10.05 7.85
C THR A 162 -10.75 -9.77 6.36
N ALA A 163 -11.43 -8.76 5.82
CA ALA A 163 -11.30 -8.39 4.41
C ALA A 163 -9.85 -8.00 4.05
N LEU A 164 -9.19 -7.19 4.89
CA LEU A 164 -7.78 -6.83 4.66
C LEU A 164 -6.85 -8.02 4.81
N ALA A 165 -7.07 -8.91 5.78
CA ALA A 165 -6.25 -10.11 5.97
C ALA A 165 -6.35 -11.04 4.76
N THR A 166 -7.55 -11.24 4.22
CA THR A 166 -7.76 -11.99 2.98
C THR A 166 -7.02 -11.34 1.80
N MET A 167 -7.13 -10.01 1.63
CA MET A 167 -6.42 -9.29 0.57
C MET A 167 -4.89 -9.36 0.70
N VAL A 168 -4.37 -9.39 1.93
CA VAL A 168 -2.94 -9.59 2.21
C VAL A 168 -2.50 -11.00 1.81
N LEU A 169 -3.28 -12.03 2.15
CA LEU A 169 -2.96 -13.42 1.83
C LEU A 169 -3.10 -13.73 0.33
N GLU A 170 -3.98 -13.06 -0.40
CA GLU A 170 -4.14 -13.28 -1.85
C GLU A 170 -3.15 -12.48 -2.72
N VAL A 171 -2.38 -11.57 -2.13
CA VAL A 171 -1.61 -10.54 -2.85
C VAL A 171 -0.74 -11.12 -3.97
N TYR A 172 -0.16 -12.31 -3.76
CA TYR A 172 0.73 -12.96 -4.70
C TYR A 172 0.04 -13.78 -5.79
N TYR A 173 -1.26 -14.03 -5.66
CA TYR A 173 -2.12 -14.57 -6.72
C TYR A 173 -2.74 -13.44 -7.57
N ARG A 174 -3.01 -12.29 -6.95
CA ARG A 174 -3.72 -11.18 -7.59
C ARG A 174 -2.82 -10.19 -8.33
N HIS A 175 -1.64 -9.90 -7.79
CA HIS A 175 -0.75 -8.89 -8.35
C HIS A 175 0.51 -9.52 -8.97
N MET A 176 0.64 -9.34 -10.29
CA MET A 176 1.93 -9.52 -10.96
C MET A 176 2.89 -8.43 -10.47
N PRO A 177 4.13 -8.79 -10.08
CA PRO A 177 5.13 -7.80 -9.67
C PRO A 177 5.38 -6.78 -10.79
N LEU A 178 5.40 -5.49 -10.44
CA LEU A 178 5.54 -4.40 -11.41
C LEU A 178 6.88 -4.46 -12.17
N TYR A 179 7.93 -4.97 -11.53
CA TYR A 179 9.28 -4.94 -12.08
C TYR A 179 9.70 -6.21 -12.82
N ARG A 180 8.80 -7.18 -13.00
CA ARG A 180 9.10 -8.40 -13.79
C ARG A 180 8.97 -8.07 -15.28
N LYS A 181 9.94 -8.49 -16.10
CA LYS A 181 10.07 -8.32 -17.58
C LYS A 181 8.86 -8.72 -18.45
N GLN A 182 7.73 -9.13 -17.87
CA GLN A 182 6.49 -9.38 -18.58
C GLN A 182 5.48 -8.21 -18.43
N ALA A 183 5.84 -7.17 -17.66
CA ALA A 183 5.13 -5.89 -17.59
C ALA A 183 5.65 -4.86 -18.62
N THR A 184 6.66 -5.21 -19.42
CA THR A 184 7.40 -4.29 -20.31
C THR A 184 6.89 -4.28 -21.75
N GLU A 185 5.57 -4.29 -21.95
CA GLU A 185 4.96 -3.79 -23.19
C GLU A 185 4.09 -2.55 -22.96
N ASP A 186 3.81 -2.19 -21.69
CA ASP A 186 3.06 -0.99 -21.28
C ASP A 186 3.95 -0.02 -20.47
N ASP A 187 5.20 0.16 -20.89
CA ASP A 187 6.06 1.21 -20.31
C ASP A 187 5.45 2.58 -20.60
N PHE A 188 5.51 3.45 -19.58
CA PHE A 188 4.94 4.79 -19.59
C PHE A 188 5.52 5.63 -20.74
N GLU A 189 4.76 5.84 -21.81
CA GLU A 189 4.94 7.04 -22.63
C GLU A 189 4.37 8.23 -21.85
N LEU A 190 5.25 9.13 -21.43
CA LEU A 190 4.94 10.44 -20.88
C LEU A 190 4.62 11.42 -22.02
#